data_AF-A0A8J6T1Z5-F1
#
_entry.id   AF-A0A8J6T1Z5-F1
#
_cell.length_a   1.000
_cell.length_b   1.000
_cell.length_c   1.000
_cell.angle_alpha   90.00
_cell.angle_beta   90.00
_cell.angle_gamma   90.00
#
_symmetry.space_group_name_H-M   'P 1'
#
loop_
_entity.id
_entity.type
_entity.pdbx_description
1 polymer ?
#
loop_
_entity_poly.entity_id
_entity_poly.type
_entity_poly.pdbx_seq_one_letter_code
_entity_poly.pdbx_strand_id
1 'polypeptide(L)'
;MAECRATDYETYREIMGELIKPILAEGLDVETLKSLYESKAVYLENLRIKCFKELNSGKRTSHFTWDDYHLVVRAIKENCNHVRHLILVAVNEKLECRKAC
;
A
#
# COMPACT_ATOMS: atom_id res chain seq x y z
N MET A 1 -17.32 27.80 12.29
CA MET A 1 -16.84 27.22 11.02
C MET A 1 -15.82 26.16 11.40
N ALA A 2 -16.12 24.89 11.16
CA ALA A 2 -15.23 23.80 11.56
C ALA A 2 -14.01 23.80 10.63
N GLU A 3 -12.87 24.27 11.14
CA GLU A 3 -11.59 24.09 10.48
C GLU A 3 -11.36 22.59 10.32
N CYS A 4 -11.43 22.11 9.09
CA CYS A 4 -11.03 20.77 8.72
C CYS A 4 -9.52 20.69 9.01
N ARG A 5 -9.16 20.25 10.23
CA ARG A 5 -7.77 20.07 10.64
C ARG A 5 -7.15 19.10 9.65
N ALA A 6 -6.36 19.63 8.73
CA ALA A 6 -5.52 18.83 7.87
C ALA A 6 -4.76 17.86 8.77
N THR A 7 -4.88 16.57 8.50
CA THR A 7 -4.07 15.52 9.14
C THR A 7 -2.62 16.02 9.19
N ASP A 8 -2.06 16.13 10.39
CA ASP A 8 -0.71 16.68 10.52
C ASP A 8 0.29 15.81 9.73
N TYR A 9 1.35 16.45 9.24
CA TYR A 9 2.32 15.78 8.38
C TYR A 9 2.99 14.59 9.08
N GLU A 10 3.06 14.60 10.41
CA GLU A 10 3.58 13.47 11.21
C GLU A 10 2.67 12.26 11.13
N THR A 11 1.36 12.42 11.34
CA THR A 11 0.36 11.35 11.17
C THR A 11 0.40 10.80 9.74
N TYR A 12 0.56 11.67 8.74
CA TYR A 12 0.74 11.23 7.36
C TYR A 12 2.00 10.38 7.18
N ARG A 13 3.14 10.82 7.74
CA ARG A 13 4.42 10.11 7.64
C ARG A 13 4.38 8.75 8.35
N GLU A 14 3.70 8.68 9.50
CA GLU A 14 3.47 7.43 10.23
C GLU A 14 2.62 6.45 9.40
N ILE A 15 1.50 6.91 8.84
CA ILE A 15 0.65 6.10 7.96
C ILE A 15 1.47 5.59 6.76
N MET A 16 2.32 6.42 6.18
CA MET A 16 3.20 6.04 5.07
C MET A 16 4.22 4.96 5.46
N GLY A 17 4.72 4.98 6.70
CA GLY A 17 5.57 3.93 7.25
C GLY A 17 4.84 2.59 7.38
N GLU A 18 3.58 2.61 7.82
CA GLU A 18 2.74 1.41 7.90
C GLU A 18 2.34 0.87 6.51
N LEU A 19 2.15 1.75 5.53
CA LEU A 19 1.76 1.35 4.17
C LEU A 19 2.83 0.52 3.45
N ILE A 20 4.10 0.60 3.84
CA ILE A 20 5.16 -0.28 3.31
C ILE A 20 5.08 -1.70 3.88
N LYS A 21 4.55 -1.87 5.10
CA LYS A 21 4.57 -3.15 5.78
C LYS A 21 3.60 -4.15 5.13
N PRO A 22 3.90 -5.46 5.22
CA PRO A 22 2.94 -6.49 4.88
C PRO A 22 1.70 -6.37 5.78
N ILE A 23 0.55 -6.78 5.25
CA ILE A 23 -0.67 -6.89 6.05
C ILE A 23 -0.48 -8.06 7.01
N LEU A 24 -0.35 -7.76 8.31
CA LEU A 24 -0.32 -8.77 9.36
C LEU A 24 -1.74 -9.28 9.55
N ALA A 25 -1.98 -10.48 9.03
CA ALA A 25 -3.30 -11.04 8.80
C ALA A 25 -3.37 -12.49 9.29
N GLU A 26 -2.93 -12.73 10.54
CA GLU A 26 -3.05 -14.04 11.16
C GLU A 26 -4.52 -14.48 11.20
N GLY A 27 -4.80 -15.66 10.66
CA GLY A 27 -6.15 -16.24 10.63
C GLY A 27 -7.07 -15.76 9.50
N LEU A 28 -6.60 -14.87 8.61
CA LEU A 28 -7.36 -14.53 7.40
C LEU A 28 -7.15 -15.58 6.30
N ASP A 29 -8.23 -15.91 5.58
CA ASP A 29 -8.14 -16.76 4.41
C ASP A 29 -7.45 -16.03 3.24
N VAL A 30 -6.95 -16.82 2.28
CA VAL A 30 -6.16 -16.33 1.15
C VAL A 30 -6.96 -15.38 0.24
N GLU A 31 -8.27 -15.60 0.07
CA GLU A 31 -9.09 -14.74 -0.79
C GLU A 31 -9.30 -13.37 -0.12
N THR A 32 -9.63 -13.36 1.17
CA THR A 32 -9.76 -12.11 1.93
C THR A 32 -8.45 -11.34 1.95
N LEU A 33 -7.32 -12.02 2.19
CA LEU A 33 -6.01 -11.38 2.20
C LEU A 33 -5.64 -10.80 0.82
N LYS A 34 -5.96 -11.51 -0.26
CA LYS A 34 -5.80 -11.00 -1.63
C LYS A 34 -6.62 -9.73 -1.85
N SER A 35 -7.91 -9.72 -1.46
CA SER A 35 -8.77 -8.55 -1.62
C SER A 35 -8.27 -7.33 -0.82
N LEU A 36 -7.68 -7.55 0.35
CA LEU A 36 -7.05 -6.46 1.12
C LEU A 36 -5.85 -5.87 0.39
N TYR A 37 -4.98 -6.71 -0.19
CA TYR A 37 -3.85 -6.24 -0.99
C TYR A 37 -4.27 -5.53 -2.27
N GLU A 38 -5.38 -5.94 -2.91
CA GLU A 38 -5.97 -5.26 -4.07
C GLU A 38 -6.51 -3.87 -3.69
N SER A 39 -7.26 -3.78 -2.58
CA SER A 39 -7.73 -2.51 -2.03
C SER A 39 -6.57 -1.56 -1.72
N LYS A 40 -5.51 -2.08 -1.07
CA LYS A 40 -4.28 -1.36 -0.79
C LYS A 40 -3.59 -0.86 -2.06
N ALA A 41 -3.58 -1.66 -3.14
CA ALA A 41 -3.02 -1.25 -4.43
C ALA A 41 -3.76 -0.04 -5.02
N VAL A 42 -5.10 -0.04 -5.00
CA VAL A 42 -5.91 1.10 -5.48
C VAL A 42 -5.64 2.35 -4.66
N TYR A 43 -5.59 2.22 -3.34
CA TYR A 43 -5.28 3.33 -2.44
C TYR A 43 -3.91 3.95 -2.74
N LEU A 44 -2.87 3.11 -2.85
CA LEU A 44 -1.50 3.57 -3.10
C LEU A 44 -1.37 4.26 -4.47
N GLU A 45 -2.06 3.76 -5.50
CA GLU A 45 -2.04 4.39 -6.83
C GLU A 45 -2.74 5.75 -6.82
N ASN A 46 -3.90 5.86 -6.15
CA ASN A 46 -4.57 7.14 -5.96
C ASN A 46 -3.70 8.14 -5.21
N LEU A 47 -2.98 7.68 -4.19
CA LEU A 47 -2.04 8.51 -3.43
C LEU A 47 -0.87 8.96 -4.29
N ARG A 48 -0.32 8.07 -5.14
CA ARG A 48 0.77 8.40 -6.09
C ARG A 48 0.33 9.51 -7.05
N ILE A 49 -0.88 9.39 -7.60
CA ILE A 49 -1.44 10.39 -8.51
C ILE A 49 -1.64 11.73 -7.78
N LYS A 50 -2.16 11.71 -6.54
CA LYS A 50 -2.35 12.91 -5.73
C LYS A 50 -1.03 13.61 -5.45
N CYS A 51 -0.02 12.87 -4.99
CA CYS A 51 1.33 13.39 -4.74
C CYS A 51 1.91 14.01 -6.02
N PHE A 52 1.85 13.29 -7.14
CA PHE A 52 2.37 13.77 -8.42
C PHE A 52 1.70 15.07 -8.87
N LYS A 53 0.36 15.13 -8.83
CA LYS A 53 -0.39 16.33 -9.22
C LYS A 53 -0.05 17.53 -8.35
N GLU A 54 0.10 17.33 -7.05
CA GLU A 54 0.37 18.43 -6.13
C GLU A 54 1.80 18.97 -6.29
N LEU A 55 2.79 18.09 -6.38
CA LEU A 55 4.20 18.43 -6.63
C LEU A 55 4.38 19.21 -7.94
N ASN A 56 3.53 18.96 -8.93
CA ASN A 56 3.57 19.63 -10.23
C ASN A 56 2.54 20.77 -10.38
N SER A 57 1.82 21.14 -9.31
CA SER A 57 0.73 22.11 -9.39
C SER A 57 1.19 23.58 -9.52
N GLY A 58 2.49 23.85 -9.46
CA GLY A 58 3.05 25.21 -9.50
C GLY A 58 2.76 26.05 -8.25
N LYS A 59 2.09 25.48 -7.24
CA LYS A 59 1.87 26.12 -5.93
C LYS A 59 3.19 26.20 -5.17
N ARG A 60 3.48 27.35 -4.54
CA ARG A 60 4.72 27.58 -3.77
C ARG A 60 4.89 26.67 -2.55
N THR A 61 3.80 26.09 -2.06
CA THR A 61 3.79 25.22 -0.88
C THR A 61 2.99 23.97 -1.21
N SER A 62 3.67 22.82 -1.30
CA SER A 62 3.03 21.50 -1.35
C SER A 62 3.14 20.84 0.02
N HIS A 63 2.11 20.08 0.38
CA HIS A 63 2.10 19.19 1.53
C HIS A 63 2.91 17.90 1.28
N PHE A 64 3.25 17.62 0.02
CA PHE A 64 4.08 16.48 -0.36
C PHE A 64 5.47 16.94 -0.78
N THR A 65 6.45 16.10 -0.45
CA THR A 65 7.82 16.18 -0.96
C THR A 65 8.05 15.12 -2.02
N TRP A 66 9.16 15.23 -2.77
CA TRP A 66 9.59 14.16 -3.66
C TRP A 66 9.94 12.87 -2.91
N ASP A 67 10.41 12.98 -1.66
CA ASP A 67 10.66 11.82 -0.81
C ASP A 67 9.36 11.09 -0.48
N ASP A 68 8.28 11.81 -0.18
CA ASP A 68 6.95 11.22 0.02
C ASP A 68 6.49 10.47 -1.24
N TYR A 69 6.70 11.05 -2.42
CA TYR A 69 6.39 10.39 -3.69
C TYR A 69 7.19 9.09 -3.88
N HIS A 70 8.49 9.12 -3.59
CA HIS A 70 9.34 7.93 -3.66
C HIS A 70 8.91 6.85 -2.66
N LEU A 71 8.47 7.24 -1.46
CA LEU A 71 7.89 6.32 -0.48
C LEU A 71 6.62 5.65 -1.00
N VAL A 72 5.70 6.39 -1.64
CA VAL A 72 4.50 5.79 -2.26
C VAL A 72 4.90 4.77 -3.34
N VAL A 73 5.81 5.14 -4.23
CA VAL A 73 6.27 4.25 -5.32
C VAL A 73 6.90 2.98 -4.75
N ARG A 74 7.69 3.11 -3.68
CA ARG A 74 8.26 1.95 -2.97
C ARG A 74 7.17 1.08 -2.34
N ALA A 75 6.18 1.67 -1.68
CA ALA A 75 5.06 0.95 -1.09
C ALA A 75 4.26 0.16 -2.15
N ILE A 76 4.03 0.74 -3.33
CA ILE A 76 3.39 0.03 -4.46
C ILE A 76 4.20 -1.20 -4.85
N LYS A 77 5.52 -1.05 -5.01
CA LYS A 77 6.41 -2.16 -5.37
C LYS A 77 6.38 -3.27 -4.32
N GLU A 78 6.44 -2.94 -3.04
CA GLU A 78 6.36 -3.93 -1.96
C GLU A 78 4.99 -4.60 -1.88
N ASN A 79 3.90 -3.86 -2.08
CA ASN A 79 2.55 -4.42 -2.19
C ASN A 79 2.48 -5.50 -3.28
N CYS A 80 3.05 -5.24 -4.46
CA CYS A 80 3.14 -6.23 -5.54
C CYS A 80 4.00 -7.44 -5.16
N ASN A 81 5.11 -7.24 -4.43
CA ASN A 81 5.95 -8.34 -3.96
C ASN A 81 5.21 -9.24 -2.96
N HIS A 82 4.45 -8.65 -2.03
CA HIS A 82 3.64 -9.39 -1.07
C HIS A 82 2.55 -10.21 -1.74
N VAL A 83 1.84 -9.64 -2.73
CA VAL A 83 0.85 -10.39 -3.52
C VAL A 83 1.51 -11.55 -4.28
N ARG A 84 2.67 -11.34 -4.89
CA ARG A 84 3.41 -12.42 -5.57
C ARG A 84 3.77 -13.54 -4.59
N HIS A 85 4.27 -13.18 -3.42
CA HIS A 85 4.61 -14.16 -2.38
C HIS A 85 3.38 -14.94 -1.93
N LEU A 86 2.24 -14.26 -1.70
CA LEU A 86 0.98 -14.90 -1.35
C LEU A 86 0.53 -15.93 -2.40
N ILE A 87 0.62 -15.56 -3.69
CA ILE A 87 0.29 -16.47 -4.80
C ILE A 87 1.21 -17.68 -4.78
N LEU A 88 2.53 -17.48 -4.61
CA LEU A 88 3.50 -18.58 -4.57
C LEU A 88 3.22 -19.54 -3.42
N VAL A 89 2.91 -19.03 -2.22
CA VAL A 89 2.55 -19.85 -1.05
C VAL A 89 1.29 -20.66 -1.35
N ALA A 90 0.21 -20.00 -1.79
CA ALA A 90 -1.06 -20.66 -2.08
C ALA A 90 -0.95 -21.72 -3.20
N VAL A 91 -0.12 -21.48 -4.22
CA VAL A 91 0.17 -22.46 -5.28
C VAL A 91 0.96 -23.64 -4.71
N ASN A 92 1.98 -23.38 -3.90
CA ASN A 92 2.82 -24.42 -3.31
C ASN A 92 2.00 -25.34 -2.39
N GLU A 93 1.15 -24.77 -1.52
CA GLU A 93 0.23 -25.53 -0.66
C GLU A 93 -0.70 -26.44 -1.48
N LYS A 94 -1.28 -25.92 -2.57
CA LYS A 94 -2.12 -26.73 -3.48
C LYS A 94 -1.34 -27.85 -4.17
N LEU A 95 -0.07 -27.63 -4.51
CA LEU A 95 0.78 -28.64 -5.14
C LEU A 95 1.17 -29.74 -4.15
N GLU A 96 1.54 -29.39 -2.92
CA GLU A 96 1.88 -30.37 -1.89
C GLU A 96 0.66 -31.23 -1.49
N CYS A 97 -0.53 -30.63 -1.38
CA CYS A 97 -1.77 -31.39 -1.19
C CYS A 97 -2.02 -32.42 -2.31
N ARG A 98 -1.67 -32.11 -3.57
CA ARG A 98 -1.82 -33.05 -4.70
C ARG A 98 -0.82 -34.20 -4.69
N LYS A 99 0.36 -34.04 -4.07
CA LYS A 99 1.35 -35.12 -3.96
C LYS A 99 1.03 -36.09 -2.82
N ALA A 100 0.23 -35.66 -1.85
CA ALA A 100 -0.18 -36.44 -0.69
C ALA A 100 -1.47 -37.26 -0.91
N CYS A 101 -2.17 -37.07 -2.03
CA CYS A 101 -3.30 -37.89 -2.49
C CYS A 101 -2.84 -38.90 -3.55
#